data_AF-X0YL87-F1
#
_entry.id   AF-X0YL87-F1
#
_cell.length_a   1.000
_cell.length_b   1.000
_cell.length_c   1.000
_cell.angle_alpha   90.00
_cell.angle_beta   90.00
_cell.angle_gamma   90.00
#
_symmetry.space_group_name_H-M   'P 1'
#
loop_
_entity.id
_entity.type
_entity.pdbx_description
1 polymer ?
#
loop_
_entity_poly.entity_id
_entity_poly.type
_entity_poly.pdbx_seq_one_letter_code
_entity_poly.pdbx_strand_id
1 'polypeptide(L)'
;MISAYCVDGITIIRYAGYDSWNEPLATTDIDVKGKIEYKTRLVRNLKGEEVVSSAMVRFPEGIDADLGRILIHEDILKFDGVEHSILRIDKPKAFSNPIYEIYIA
;
A
#
# COMPACT_ATOMS: atom_id res chain seq x y z
N MET A 1 -5.32 -16.56 10.67
CA MET A 1 -6.69 -16.19 11.11
C MET A 1 -7.14 -15.07 10.17
N ILE A 2 -8.13 -15.28 9.30
CA ILE A 2 -8.62 -14.20 8.42
C ILE A 2 -9.29 -13.16 9.32
N SER A 3 -8.69 -11.98 9.42
CA SER A 3 -9.29 -10.87 10.15
C SER A 3 -10.60 -10.52 9.47
N ALA A 4 -11.73 -10.67 10.17
CA ALA A 4 -13.09 -10.47 9.65
C ALA A 4 -13.35 -9.07 9.06
N TYR A 5 -12.37 -8.17 9.16
CA TYR A 5 -12.44 -6.80 8.71
C TYR A 5 -11.64 -6.52 7.41
N CYS A 6 -10.89 -7.48 6.86
CA CYS A 6 -10.15 -7.32 5.59
C CYS A 6 -11.02 -7.75 4.40
N VAL A 7 -12.01 -6.93 4.06
CA VAL A 7 -13.02 -7.24 3.02
C VAL A 7 -12.83 -6.42 1.75
N ASP A 8 -12.05 -5.33 1.80
CA ASP A 8 -11.90 -4.39 0.71
C ASP A 8 -10.91 -4.95 -0.33
N GLY A 9 -11.32 -4.92 -1.60
CA GLY A 9 -10.47 -5.31 -2.71
C GLY A 9 -9.49 -4.19 -3.05
N ILE A 10 -8.19 -4.50 -3.02
CA ILE A 10 -7.12 -3.55 -3.28
C ILE A 10 -6.19 -4.19 -4.29
N THR A 11 -5.88 -3.48 -5.36
CA THR A 11 -4.89 -3.91 -6.35
C THR A 11 -3.57 -3.24 -6.02
N ILE A 12 -2.53 -4.03 -5.75
CA ILE A 12 -1.16 -3.53 -5.57
C ILE A 12 -0.48 -3.55 -6.94
N ILE A 13 -0.06 -2.37 -7.41
CA ILE A 13 0.77 -2.25 -8.60
C ILE A 13 2.23 -2.39 -8.18
N ARG A 14 2.73 -3.59 -8.43
CA ARG A 14 4.11 -4.03 -8.61
C ARG A 14 5.13 -3.03 -9.13
N TYR A 15 5.92 -2.33 -8.32
CA TYR A 15 7.14 -1.73 -8.85
C TYR A 15 8.22 -2.80 -9.14
N ALA A 16 8.64 -2.90 -10.40
CA ALA A 16 9.58 -3.93 -10.86
C ALA A 16 11.04 -3.46 -10.99
N GLY A 17 11.33 -2.19 -10.68
CA GLY A 17 12.68 -1.62 -10.85
C GLY A 17 12.89 -1.01 -12.22
N TYR A 18 14.16 -0.69 -12.53
CA TYR A 18 14.59 -0.21 -13.83
C TYR A 18 15.45 -1.27 -14.54
N ASP A 19 15.41 -1.28 -15.86
CA ASP A 19 16.30 -2.09 -16.67
C ASP A 19 17.72 -1.50 -16.75
N SER A 20 18.62 -2.14 -17.50
CA SER A 20 20.00 -1.67 -17.70
C SER A 20 20.12 -0.34 -18.43
N TRP A 21 19.04 0.16 -19.02
CA TRP A 21 18.95 1.45 -19.70
C TRP A 21 18.16 2.49 -18.92
N ASN A 22 17.85 2.19 -17.64
CA ASN A 22 17.10 3.04 -16.74
C ASN A 22 15.64 3.27 -17.17
N GLU A 23 15.07 2.34 -17.95
CA GLU A 23 13.64 2.30 -18.28
C GLU A 23 12.87 1.49 -17.23
N PRO A 24 11.66 1.91 -16.84
CA PRO A 24 10.89 1.19 -15.83
C PRO A 24 10.47 -0.19 -16.36
N LEU A 25 10.75 -1.22 -15.57
CA LEU A 25 10.31 -2.59 -15.86
C LEU A 25 8.79 -2.71 -15.73
N ALA A 26 8.21 -3.63 -16.48
CA ALA A 26 6.77 -3.86 -16.48
C ALA A 26 6.25 -4.12 -15.06
N THR A 27 5.25 -3.33 -14.65
CA THR A 27 4.60 -3.50 -13.36
C THR A 27 3.72 -4.75 -13.35
N THR A 28 3.46 -5.29 -12.16
CA THR A 28 2.58 -6.45 -11.98
C THR A 28 1.43 -6.08 -11.07
N ASP A 29 0.21 -6.31 -11.52
CA ASP A 29 -1.00 -6.05 -10.72
C ASP A 29 -1.30 -7.27 -9.87
N ILE A 30 -1.43 -7.06 -8.56
CA ILE A 30 -1.67 -8.13 -7.58
C ILE A 30 -2.90 -7.75 -6.75
N ASP A 31 -3.99 -8.51 -6.93
CA ASP A 31 -5.23 -8.30 -6.19
C ASP A 31 -5.15 -8.92 -4.80
N VAL A 32 -5.35 -8.09 -3.79
CA VAL A 32 -5.27 -8.46 -2.38
C VAL A 32 -6.49 -7.95 -1.62
N LYS A 33 -6.76 -8.56 -0.46
CA LYS A 33 -7.82 -8.10 0.45
C LYS A 33 -7.23 -7.39 1.65
N GLY A 34 -7.72 -6.19 1.91
CA GLY A 34 -7.32 -5.36 3.04
C GLY A 34 -8.52 -4.69 3.70
N LYS A 35 -8.24 -3.84 4.68
CA LYS A 35 -9.21 -2.93 5.26
C LYS A 35 -8.78 -1.49 4.98
N ILE A 36 -9.65 -0.69 4.39
CA ILE A 36 -9.38 0.72 4.10
C ILE A 36 -10.04 1.57 5.20
N GLU A 37 -9.24 2.36 5.90
CA GLU A 37 -9.71 3.34 6.89
C GLU A 37 -9.36 4.74 6.41
N TYR A 38 -10.32 5.45 5.82
CA TYR A 38 -10.13 6.85 5.42
C TYR A 38 -9.91 7.72 6.65
N LYS A 39 -8.71 8.31 6.78
CA LYS A 39 -8.43 9.37 7.74
C LYS A 39 -8.28 10.67 6.93
N THR A 40 -9.15 11.63 7.17
CA THR A 40 -8.92 12.99 6.68
C THR A 40 -7.79 13.61 7.50
N ARG A 41 -6.56 13.56 6.98
CA ARG A 41 -5.43 14.32 7.51
C ARG A 41 -4.91 15.21 6.39
N LEU A 42 -4.65 16.47 6.72
CA LEU A 42 -3.95 17.39 5.83
C LEU A 42 -2.49 16.93 5.74
N VAL A 43 -2.09 16.43 4.57
CA VAL A 43 -0.70 16.06 4.29
C VAL A 43 -0.18 17.01 3.22
N ARG A 44 1.03 17.53 3.42
CA ARG A 44 1.72 18.31 2.39
C ARG A 44 2.50 17.36 1.50
N ASN A 45 2.33 17.47 0.20
CA ASN A 45 3.14 16.70 -0.75
C ASN A 45 4.60 17.20 -0.78
N LEU A 46 5.48 16.50 -1.50
CA LEU A 46 6.90 16.88 -1.64
C LEU A 46 7.12 18.25 -2.32
N LYS A 47 6.08 18.80 -2.95
CA LYS A 47 6.06 20.13 -3.57
C LYS A 47 5.44 21.21 -2.66
N GLY A 48 5.03 20.84 -1.44
CA GLY A 48 4.42 21.74 -0.45
C GLY A 48 2.93 22.02 -0.64
N GLU A 49 2.26 21.36 -1.59
CA GLU A 49 0.83 21.53 -1.84
C GLU A 49 0.01 20.76 -0.80
N GLU A 50 -1.12 21.35 -0.36
CA GLU A 50 -2.06 20.71 0.57
C GLU A 50 -2.87 19.67 -0.18
N VAL A 51 -2.67 18.39 0.14
CA VAL A 51 -3.44 17.28 -0.42
C VAL A 51 -4.35 16.71 0.66
N VAL A 52 -5.65 16.66 0.36
CA VAL A 52 -6.66 16.02 1.20
C VAL A 52 -6.84 14.58 0.74
N SER A 53 -6.16 13.63 1.39
CA SER A 53 -6.65 12.28 1.69
C SER A 53 -5.51 11.52 2.36
N SER A 54 -5.73 10.97 3.55
CA SER A 54 -4.84 9.95 4.10
C SER A 54 -5.64 8.71 4.46
N ALA A 55 -5.96 7.88 3.47
CA ALA A 55 -6.47 6.57 3.78
C ALA A 55 -5.36 5.74 4.45
N MET A 56 -5.75 4.90 5.39
CA MET A 56 -4.88 3.94 6.04
C MET A 56 -5.35 2.56 5.63
N VAL A 57 -4.49 1.84 4.91
CA VAL A 57 -4.76 0.47 4.46
C VAL A 57 -4.14 -0.49 5.46
N ARG A 58 -4.95 -1.45 5.91
CA ARG A 58 -4.54 -2.53 6.80
C ARG A 58 -4.52 -3.85 6.05
N PHE A 59 -3.36 -4.50 5.98
CA PHE A 59 -3.25 -5.85 5.42
C PHE A 59 -3.06 -6.90 6.51
N PRO A 60 -3.56 -8.14 6.29
CA PRO A 60 -3.26 -9.26 7.16
C PRO A 60 -1.76 -9.61 7.12
N GLU A 61 -1.32 -10.32 8.16
CA GLU A 61 0.02 -10.91 8.19
C GLU A 61 0.24 -11.82 6.97
N GLY A 62 1.41 -11.73 6.35
CA GLY A 62 1.77 -12.57 5.20
C GLY A 62 1.51 -11.94 3.83
N ILE A 63 1.06 -10.69 3.75
CA ILE A 63 0.95 -9.98 2.46
C ILE A 63 2.27 -9.99 1.67
N ASP A 64 3.41 -9.95 2.37
CA ASP A 64 4.74 -10.06 1.79
C ASP A 64 4.96 -11.42 1.07
N ALA A 65 4.26 -12.48 1.47
CA ALA A 65 4.31 -13.81 0.83
C ALA A 65 3.44 -13.87 -0.43
N ASP A 66 2.26 -13.25 -0.42
CA ASP A 66 1.40 -13.11 -1.60
C ASP A 66 2.06 -12.20 -2.65
N LEU A 67 2.80 -11.21 -2.17
CA LEU A 67 3.69 -10.41 -2.99
C LEU A 67 4.92 -11.25 -3.40
N GLY A 68 5.50 -12.08 -2.53
CA GLY A 68 6.80 -12.71 -2.77
C GLY A 68 8.00 -11.76 -2.55
N ARG A 69 7.72 -10.51 -2.12
CA ARG A 69 8.68 -9.57 -1.56
C ARG A 69 7.98 -8.62 -0.59
N ILE A 70 8.78 -7.93 0.22
CA ILE A 70 8.30 -6.86 1.08
C ILE A 70 7.72 -5.72 0.22
N LEU A 71 6.57 -5.20 0.63
CA LEU A 71 5.98 -3.98 0.05
C LEU A 71 6.94 -2.77 0.22
N ILE A 72 7.15 -2.01 -0.85
CA ILE A 72 8.04 -0.83 -0.87
C ILE A 72 7.26 0.44 -1.20
N HIS A 73 7.87 1.60 -0.99
CA HIS A 73 7.19 2.89 -1.20
C HIS A 73 6.98 3.21 -2.68
N GLU A 74 7.73 2.59 -3.59
CA GLU A 74 7.49 2.71 -5.03
C GLU A 74 6.27 1.91 -5.52
N ASP A 75 5.71 1.01 -4.68
CA ASP A 75 4.46 0.32 -5.02
C ASP A 75 3.27 1.27 -4.92
N ILE A 76 2.27 1.07 -5.79
CA ILE A 76 1.05 1.89 -5.82
C ILE A 76 -0.12 1.04 -5.36
N LEU A 77 -1.01 1.62 -4.55
CA LEU A 77 -2.27 0.98 -4.17
C LEU A 77 -3.40 1.54 -5.02
N LYS A 78 -4.17 0.66 -5.64
CA LYS A 78 -5.32 1.01 -6.46
C LYS A 78 -6.59 0.41 -5.86
N PHE A 79 -7.55 1.26 -5.56
CA PHE A 79 -8.88 0.89 -5.11
C PHE A 79 -9.85 2.02 -5.48
N ASP A 80 -11.14 1.71 -5.59
CA ASP A 80 -12.18 2.65 -6.06
C ASP A 80 -11.86 3.34 -7.41
N GLY A 81 -11.03 2.72 -8.23
CA GLY A 81 -10.58 3.28 -9.52
C GLY A 81 -9.55 4.40 -9.42
N VAL A 82 -9.05 4.70 -8.21
CA VAL A 82 -8.03 5.73 -7.96
C VAL A 82 -6.70 5.05 -7.59
N GLU A 83 -5.61 5.60 -8.12
CA GLU A 83 -4.25 5.19 -7.78
C GLU A 83 -3.71 6.08 -6.67
N HIS A 84 -3.22 5.45 -5.60
CA HIS A 84 -2.73 6.10 -4.42
C HIS A 84 -1.26 5.75 -4.16
N SER A 85 -0.47 6.78 -3.89
CA SER A 85 0.95 6.63 -3.60
C SER A 85 1.16 6.23 -2.13
N ILE A 86 2.07 5.30 -1.88
CA ILE A 86 2.43 4.91 -0.52
C ILE A 86 3.32 5.97 0.12
N LEU A 87 2.80 6.63 1.16
CA LEU A 87 3.52 7.65 1.92
C LEU A 87 4.33 7.07 3.07
N ARG A 88 3.81 6.02 3.71
CA ARG A 88 4.45 5.42 4.88
C ARG A 88 3.99 3.98 5.06
N ILE A 89 4.94 3.10 5.32
CA ILE A 89 4.70 1.69 5.67
C ILE A 89 5.13 1.48 7.13
N ASP A 90 4.15 1.32 8.02
CA ASP A 90 4.41 0.92 9.40
C ASP A 90 4.23 -0.60 9.53
N LYS A 91 5.35 -1.31 9.73
CA LYS A 91 5.33 -2.71 10.14
C LYS A 91 5.29 -2.78 11.67
N PRO A 92 4.20 -3.21 12.33
CA PRO A 92 4.19 -3.33 13.77
C PRO A 92 5.18 -4.40 14.22
N LYS A 93 6.03 -4.03 15.18
CA LYS A 93 7.04 -4.88 15.78
C LYS A 93 6.45 -5.60 17.02
N ALA A 94 5.42 -6.45 16.89
CA ALA A 94 4.90 -7.22 18.03
C ALA A 94 4.11 -8.51 17.72
N PHE A 95 4.25 -9.48 18.64
CA PHE A 95 4.16 -10.95 18.57
C PHE A 95 2.75 -11.61 18.58
N SER A 96 1.65 -10.95 18.24
CA SER A 96 0.30 -11.58 18.41
C SER A 96 -0.67 -11.45 17.24
N ASN A 97 -0.64 -10.35 16.48
CA ASN A 97 -1.42 -10.14 15.26
C ASN A 97 -0.78 -9.01 14.42
N PRO A 98 0.19 -9.31 13.54
CA PRO A 98 0.82 -8.29 12.70
C PRO A 98 -0.19 -7.75 11.68
N ILE A 99 -0.50 -6.47 11.76
CA ILE A 99 -1.32 -5.76 10.78
C ILE A 99 -0.42 -4.72 10.13
N TYR A 100 -0.20 -4.83 8.83
CA TYR A 100 0.53 -3.80 8.09
C TYR A 100 -0.31 -2.54 8.05
N GLU A 101 0.20 -1.41 8.54
CA GLU A 101 -0.49 -0.12 8.39
C GLU A 101 0.22 0.71 7.32
N ILE A 102 -0.50 1.00 6.24
CA ILE A 102 0.03 1.76 5.11
C ILE A 102 -0.75 3.05 4.99
N TYR A 103 -0.05 4.17 5.00
CA TYR A 103 -0.64 5.49 4.79
C TYR A 103 -0.43 5.89 3.34
N ILE A 104 -1.49 6.35 2.70
CA ILE A 104 -1.51 6.68 1.28
C ILE A 104 -2.06 8.09 1.02
N ALA A 105 -1.69 8.70 -0.11
CA ALA A 105 -2.29 9.91 -0.66
C ALA A 105 -2.79 9.65 -2.08
#